data_AF-A0A498DK85-F1
#
_entry.id   AF-A0A498DK85-F1
#
_cell.length_a   1.000
_cell.length_b   1.000
_cell.length_c   1.000
_cell.angle_alpha   90.00
_cell.angle_beta   90.00
_cell.angle_gamma   90.00
#
_symmetry.space_group_name_H-M   'P 1'
#
loop_
_entity.id
_entity.type
_entity.pdbx_description
1 polymer ?
#
loop_
_entity_poly.entity_id
_entity_poly.type
_entity_poly.pdbx_seq_one_letter_code
_entity_poly.pdbx_strand_id
1 'polypeptide(L)'
;MTQWISQYCRIKTIFGIIALLSFSGCATMSQHSDLSKVKFTLDHISDVSVAGINLTHIQSPEDLNMFQIARATLAVSRENLPLNLTLHLKSENPLANRVAAKLIRIDWTLVLDGRDTVSGTMHNNIKLTAGKVESIPLSLSLNMFEYFNEKSAMDMLDLALAFAGSDGAIPQGVALKVRPTIDTIFGPITYGKGILIEPRPKEPTQERFI
;
A
#
# COMPACT_ATOMS: atom_id res chain seq x y z
N MET A 1 24.81 -71.80 -26.45
CA MET A 1 24.89 -70.41 -26.97
C MET A 1 23.52 -69.71 -26.85
N THR A 2 22.89 -69.70 -25.66
CA THR A 2 21.48 -69.22 -25.52
C THR A 2 21.10 -68.72 -24.10
N GLN A 3 22.05 -68.40 -23.22
CA GLN A 3 21.73 -67.89 -21.86
C GLN A 3 21.92 -66.37 -21.67
N TRP A 4 22.47 -65.65 -22.65
CA TRP A 4 22.85 -64.23 -22.50
C TRP A 4 21.73 -63.21 -22.79
N ILE A 5 20.57 -63.63 -23.32
CA ILE A 5 19.52 -62.70 -23.79
C ILE A 5 18.45 -62.43 -22.71
N SER A 6 18.35 -63.28 -21.68
CA SER A 6 17.30 -63.19 -20.65
C SER A 6 17.54 -62.08 -19.61
N GLN A 7 18.79 -61.76 -19.27
CA GLN A 7 19.10 -60.79 -18.21
C GLN A 7 18.84 -59.33 -18.63
N TYR A 8 19.06 -58.99 -19.90
CA TYR A 8 18.86 -57.63 -20.41
C TYR A 8 17.38 -57.24 -20.58
N CYS A 9 16.47 -58.21 -20.66
CA CYS A 9 15.04 -57.94 -20.81
C CYS A 9 14.37 -57.57 -19.48
N ARG A 10 14.80 -58.19 -18.35
CA ARG A 10 14.27 -57.89 -17.01
C ARG A 10 14.74 -56.54 -16.46
N ILE A 11 15.97 -56.11 -16.78
CA ILE A 11 16.51 -54.82 -16.30
C ILE A 11 15.85 -53.64 -17.04
N LYS A 12 15.56 -53.78 -18.34
CA LYS A 12 14.84 -52.74 -19.10
C LYS A 12 13.36 -52.58 -18.69
N THR A 13 12.71 -53.64 -18.20
CA THR A 13 11.33 -53.55 -17.72
C THR A 13 11.22 -52.91 -16.33
N ILE A 14 12.22 -53.06 -15.47
CA ILE A 14 12.21 -52.42 -14.13
C ILE A 14 12.48 -50.91 -14.24
N PHE A 15 13.34 -50.47 -15.15
CA PHE A 15 13.63 -49.05 -15.36
C PHE A 15 12.47 -48.27 -16.04
N GLY A 16 11.58 -48.97 -16.74
CA GLY A 16 10.38 -48.37 -17.36
C GLY A 16 9.23 -48.10 -16.38
N ILE A 17 9.13 -48.84 -15.27
CA ILE A 17 8.02 -48.71 -14.32
C ILE A 17 8.29 -47.63 -13.26
N ILE A 18 9.55 -47.35 -12.91
CA ILE A 18 9.92 -46.28 -11.97
C ILE A 18 9.75 -44.88 -12.61
N ALA A 19 9.85 -44.77 -13.93
CA ALA A 19 9.63 -43.51 -14.65
C ALA A 19 8.16 -43.05 -14.69
N LEU A 20 7.19 -43.91 -14.34
CA LEU A 20 5.77 -43.56 -14.32
C LEU A 20 5.29 -42.98 -12.97
N LEU A 21 6.11 -43.00 -11.92
CA LEU A 21 5.71 -42.53 -10.58
C LEU A 21 6.15 -41.09 -10.24
N SER A 22 6.83 -40.39 -11.16
CA SER A 22 7.26 -39.00 -10.94
C SER A 22 6.21 -37.94 -11.27
N PHE A 23 4.94 -38.33 -11.50
CA PHE A 23 3.83 -37.42 -11.75
C PHE A 23 2.82 -37.39 -10.57
N SER A 24 3.30 -37.52 -9.33
CA SER A 24 2.53 -37.07 -8.17
C SER A 24 2.55 -35.54 -8.17
N GLY A 25 1.47 -34.98 -8.71
CA GLY A 25 1.32 -33.55 -9.00
C GLY A 25 1.62 -32.64 -7.83
N CYS A 26 2.26 -31.51 -8.14
CA CYS A 26 2.05 -30.28 -7.39
C CYS A 26 0.56 -29.90 -7.55
N ALA A 27 -0.29 -30.45 -6.69
CA ALA A 27 -1.55 -29.80 -6.37
C ALA A 27 -1.18 -28.52 -5.60
N THR A 28 -0.75 -27.49 -6.35
CA THR A 28 -0.59 -26.14 -5.83
C THR A 28 -1.97 -25.69 -5.39
N MET A 29 -2.22 -25.89 -4.10
CA MET A 29 -3.46 -25.66 -3.40
C MET A 29 -3.74 -24.15 -3.40
N SER A 30 -4.40 -23.66 -4.44
CA SER A 30 -4.83 -22.27 -4.58
C SER A 30 -6.14 -22.02 -3.81
N GLN A 31 -6.26 -22.54 -2.58
CA GLN A 31 -7.46 -22.40 -1.74
C GLN A 31 -7.58 -21.05 -0.99
N HIS A 32 -6.78 -20.04 -1.34
CA HIS A 32 -6.78 -18.73 -0.67
C HIS A 32 -7.45 -17.59 -1.48
N SER A 33 -8.08 -17.89 -2.63
CA SER A 33 -8.58 -16.86 -3.56
C SER A 33 -9.79 -16.05 -3.09
N ASP A 34 -10.44 -16.43 -1.99
CA ASP A 34 -11.67 -15.75 -1.51
C ASP A 34 -11.41 -14.74 -0.40
N LEU A 35 -10.37 -14.94 0.41
CA LEU A 35 -9.94 -13.99 1.43
C LEU A 35 -9.22 -12.78 0.82
N SER A 36 -8.61 -12.96 -0.35
CA SER A 36 -7.86 -11.95 -1.10
C SER A 36 -8.74 -10.93 -1.85
N LYS A 37 -10.04 -10.85 -1.56
CA LYS A 37 -11.02 -10.09 -2.37
C LYS A 37 -11.35 -8.70 -1.83
N VAL A 38 -10.82 -8.30 -0.67
CA VAL A 38 -10.98 -6.92 -0.18
C VAL A 38 -10.20 -5.98 -1.09
N LYS A 39 -10.90 -5.05 -1.72
CA LYS A 39 -10.30 -4.03 -2.59
C LYS A 39 -9.93 -2.82 -1.74
N PHE A 40 -8.73 -2.30 -1.95
CA PHE A 40 -8.26 -1.08 -1.30
C PHE A 40 -8.09 0.02 -2.34
N THR A 41 -8.52 1.23 -2.01
CA THR A 41 -8.33 2.42 -2.85
C THR A 41 -7.94 3.60 -1.98
N LEU A 42 -7.03 4.44 -2.48
CA LEU A 42 -6.76 5.71 -1.82
C LEU A 42 -7.99 6.63 -1.94
N ASP A 43 -8.32 7.33 -0.87
CA ASP A 43 -9.50 8.19 -0.81
C ASP A 43 -9.11 9.67 -0.81
N HIS A 44 -8.54 10.14 0.29
CA HIS A 44 -8.13 11.53 0.48
C HIS A 44 -7.03 11.63 1.53
N ILE A 45 -6.47 12.83 1.68
CA ILE A 45 -5.46 13.19 2.67
C ILE A 45 -6.05 14.22 3.63
N SER A 46 -5.73 14.10 4.91
CA SER A 46 -6.09 15.06 5.95
C SER A 46 -4.92 15.33 6.90
N ASP A 47 -5.12 16.27 7.83
CA ASP A 47 -4.19 16.54 8.95
C ASP A 47 -2.75 16.82 8.52
N VAL A 48 -2.59 17.50 7.38
CA VAL A 48 -1.27 17.81 6.83
C VAL A 48 -0.60 18.88 7.67
N SER A 49 0.63 18.60 8.09
CA SER A 49 1.47 19.56 8.79
C SER A 49 2.95 19.40 8.45
N VAL A 50 3.67 20.52 8.44
CA VAL A 50 5.13 20.55 8.26
C VAL A 50 5.79 21.24 9.43
N ALA A 51 6.78 20.61 10.04
CA ALA A 51 7.42 21.12 11.26
C ALA A 51 6.39 21.50 12.36
N GLY A 52 5.26 20.79 12.43
CA GLY A 52 4.15 21.08 13.34
C GLY A 52 3.33 22.33 13.01
N ILE A 53 3.50 22.90 11.81
CA ILE A 53 2.64 23.95 11.25
C ILE A 53 1.51 23.23 10.51
N ASN A 54 0.27 23.40 10.96
CA ASN A 54 -0.90 22.86 10.26
C ASN A 54 -1.10 23.61 8.94
N LEU A 55 -1.24 22.87 7.83
CA LEU A 55 -1.39 23.40 6.48
C LEU A 55 -2.83 23.36 5.95
N THR A 56 -3.79 22.82 6.70
CA THR A 56 -5.19 22.66 6.27
C THR A 56 -5.86 23.96 5.83
N HIS A 57 -5.38 25.11 6.30
CA HIS A 57 -5.90 26.43 5.94
C HIS A 57 -4.86 27.33 5.25
N ILE A 58 -3.73 26.77 4.80
CA ILE A 58 -2.66 27.50 4.13
C ILE A 58 -2.72 27.15 2.65
N GLN A 59 -3.06 28.12 1.80
CA GLN A 59 -3.14 27.91 0.34
C GLN A 59 -1.85 28.31 -0.35
N SER A 60 -1.13 29.29 0.22
CA SER A 60 0.17 29.71 -0.30
C SER A 60 1.14 30.07 0.83
N PRO A 61 2.46 30.15 0.55
CA PRO A 61 3.45 30.55 1.54
C PRO A 61 3.19 31.92 2.18
N GLU A 62 2.50 32.83 1.48
CA GLU A 62 2.12 34.16 1.95
C GLU A 62 1.05 34.13 3.07
N ASP A 63 0.29 33.03 3.20
CA ASP A 63 -0.70 32.86 4.26
C ASP A 63 -0.04 32.55 5.62
N LEU A 64 1.27 32.27 5.64
CA LEU A 64 2.00 31.96 6.87
C LEU A 64 2.26 33.21 7.71
N ASN A 65 1.98 33.10 9.01
CA ASN A 65 2.34 34.16 9.95
C ASN A 65 3.83 34.13 10.32
N MET A 66 4.32 35.22 10.92
CA MET A 66 5.73 35.40 11.30
C MET A 66 6.29 34.27 12.18
N PHE A 67 5.48 33.71 13.09
CA PHE A 67 5.92 32.60 13.95
C PHE A 67 6.05 31.28 13.17
N GLN A 68 5.13 31.02 12.24
CA GLN A 68 5.20 29.86 11.36
C GLN A 68 6.41 29.95 10.44
N ILE A 69 6.68 31.12 9.85
CA ILE A 69 7.87 31.35 9.02
C ILE A 69 9.15 31.11 9.84
N ALA A 70 9.27 31.69 11.02
CA ALA A 70 10.45 31.49 11.88
C ALA A 70 10.67 30.01 12.23
N ARG A 71 9.59 29.26 12.48
CA ARG A 71 9.66 27.82 12.75
C ARG A 71 10.08 27.03 11.52
N ALA A 72 9.53 27.32 10.36
CA ALA A 72 9.90 26.67 9.10
C ALA A 72 11.39 26.91 8.78
N THR A 73 11.86 28.16 8.91
CA THR A 73 13.28 28.52 8.72
C THR A 73 14.20 27.75 9.67
N LEU A 74 13.81 27.59 10.93
CA LEU A 74 14.59 26.82 11.91
C LEU A 74 14.60 25.31 11.61
N ALA A 75 13.50 24.77 11.12
CA ALA A 75 13.40 23.37 10.69
C ALA A 75 14.31 23.10 9.48
N VAL A 76 14.29 24.01 8.50
CA VAL A 76 15.16 23.97 7.31
C VAL A 76 16.64 24.08 7.69
N SER A 77 17.03 25.02 8.56
CA SER A 77 18.43 25.19 8.96
C SER A 77 19.01 24.01 9.74
N ARG A 78 18.14 23.16 10.29
CA ARG A 78 18.49 21.92 10.99
C ARG A 78 18.37 20.69 10.13
N GLU A 79 18.02 20.83 8.85
CA GLU A 79 17.75 19.72 7.93
C GLU A 79 16.70 18.73 8.49
N ASN A 80 15.78 19.25 9.29
CA ASN A 80 14.74 18.47 9.97
C ASN A 80 13.39 19.11 9.69
N LEU A 81 12.79 18.71 8.58
CA LEU A 81 11.52 19.24 8.09
C LEU A 81 10.50 18.09 8.01
N PRO A 82 9.92 17.69 9.15
CA PRO A 82 8.99 16.58 9.21
C PRO A 82 7.66 16.97 8.58
N LEU A 83 7.25 16.24 7.55
CA LEU A 83 5.91 16.24 6.97
C LEU A 83 5.10 15.14 7.63
N ASN A 84 3.98 15.51 8.27
CA ASN A 84 3.01 14.58 8.84
C ASN A 84 1.69 14.75 8.12
N LEU A 85 1.01 13.64 7.85
CA LEU A 85 -0.31 13.62 7.21
C LEU A 85 -1.07 12.35 7.57
N THR A 86 -2.39 12.37 7.39
CA THR A 86 -3.23 11.18 7.46
C THR A 86 -3.68 10.81 6.05
N LEU A 87 -3.29 9.64 5.56
CA LEU A 87 -3.75 9.08 4.30
C LEU A 87 -4.93 8.14 4.57
N HIS A 88 -6.10 8.47 4.03
CA HIS A 88 -7.30 7.64 4.18
C HIS A 88 -7.39 6.62 3.06
N LEU A 89 -7.45 5.34 3.42
CA LEU A 89 -7.78 4.26 2.50
C LEU A 89 -9.23 3.83 2.67
N LYS A 90 -9.91 3.62 1.56
CA LYS A 90 -11.16 2.88 1.52
C LYS A 90 -10.87 1.40 1.32
N SER A 91 -11.55 0.58 2.11
CA SER A 91 -11.60 -0.87 1.93
C SER A 91 -13.01 -1.29 1.55
N GLU A 92 -13.15 -2.06 0.47
CA GLU A 92 -14.42 -2.58 -0.01
C GLU A 92 -14.38 -4.11 0.05
N ASN A 93 -15.16 -4.69 0.96
CA ASN A 93 -15.30 -6.13 1.06
C ASN A 93 -16.50 -6.59 0.20
N PRO A 94 -16.31 -7.36 -0.89
CA PRO A 94 -17.41 -7.73 -1.77
C PRO A 94 -18.47 -8.57 -1.06
N LEU A 95 -19.74 -8.42 -1.44
CA LEU A 95 -20.87 -9.18 -0.86
C LEU A 95 -20.71 -10.71 -0.95
N ALA A 96 -19.98 -11.19 -1.98
CA ALA A 96 -19.68 -12.61 -2.15
C ALA A 96 -18.71 -13.14 -1.08
N ASN A 97 -17.89 -12.28 -0.47
CA ASN A 97 -16.98 -12.65 0.59
C ASN A 97 -17.70 -12.57 1.95
N ARG A 98 -18.32 -13.69 2.33
CA ARG A 98 -19.13 -13.81 3.56
C ARG A 98 -18.31 -14.09 4.82
N VAL A 99 -16.99 -14.25 4.68
CA VAL A 99 -16.13 -14.46 5.84
C VAL A 99 -16.09 -13.18 6.66
N ALA A 100 -16.45 -13.27 7.94
CA ALA A 100 -16.22 -12.18 8.88
C ALA A 100 -14.70 -11.95 8.97
N ALA A 101 -14.26 -10.85 8.38
CA ALA A 101 -12.87 -10.45 8.30
C ALA A 101 -12.67 -9.22 9.19
N LYS A 102 -11.62 -9.21 10.00
CA LYS A 102 -11.16 -7.98 10.64
C LYS A 102 -9.77 -7.68 10.12
N LEU A 103 -9.55 -6.48 9.59
CA LEU A 103 -8.19 -5.99 9.41
C LEU A 103 -7.63 -5.77 10.81
N ILE A 104 -6.54 -6.47 11.15
CA ILE A 104 -5.87 -6.36 12.46
C ILE A 104 -4.52 -5.64 12.38
N ARG A 105 -3.90 -5.66 11.19
CA ARG A 105 -2.59 -5.06 10.94
C ARG A 105 -2.46 -4.71 9.47
N ILE A 106 -1.80 -3.60 9.16
CA ILE A 106 -1.39 -3.24 7.79
C ILE A 106 0.04 -2.73 7.83
N ASP A 107 0.92 -3.41 7.10
CA ASP A 107 2.22 -2.84 6.76
C ASP A 107 2.04 -1.95 5.55
N TRP A 108 2.68 -0.80 5.54
CA TRP A 108 2.57 0.15 4.45
C TRP A 108 3.92 0.79 4.13
N THR A 109 4.09 1.19 2.87
CA THR A 109 5.23 1.97 2.38
C THR A 109 4.68 3.04 1.45
N LEU A 110 4.98 4.30 1.75
CA LEU A 110 4.68 5.43 0.88
C LEU A 110 5.63 5.39 -0.31
N VAL A 111 5.07 5.48 -1.50
CA VAL A 111 5.80 5.53 -2.77
C VAL A 111 5.56 6.89 -3.39
N LEU A 112 6.64 7.61 -3.68
CA LEU A 112 6.58 8.94 -4.32
C LEU A 112 7.39 8.86 -5.62
N ASP A 113 6.74 9.16 -6.74
CA ASP A 113 7.31 9.09 -8.10
C ASP A 113 7.99 7.75 -8.39
N GLY A 114 7.36 6.65 -7.93
CA GLY A 114 7.87 5.29 -8.11
C GLY A 114 9.01 4.87 -7.16
N ARG A 115 9.46 5.76 -6.26
CA ARG A 115 10.48 5.47 -5.26
C ARG A 115 9.86 5.16 -3.90
N ASP A 116 10.34 4.12 -3.24
CA ASP A 116 9.96 3.81 -1.86
C ASP A 116 10.56 4.84 -0.90
N THR A 117 9.71 5.38 -0.02
CA THR A 117 10.09 6.40 0.96
C THR A 117 9.99 5.85 2.39
N VAL A 118 9.09 6.39 3.21
CA VAL A 118 8.84 5.91 4.57
C VAL A 118 7.92 4.70 4.58
N SER A 119 8.15 3.81 5.54
CA SER A 119 7.29 2.66 5.82
C SER A 119 6.82 2.67 7.26
N GLY A 120 5.72 1.99 7.53
CA GLY A 120 5.21 1.80 8.87
C GLY A 120 4.24 0.63 8.98
N THR A 121 3.73 0.44 10.19
CA THR A 121 2.73 -0.58 10.49
C THR A 121 1.64 0.03 11.35
N MET A 122 0.38 -0.12 10.95
CA MET A 122 -0.76 0.21 11.81
C MET A 122 -1.36 -1.09 12.35
N HIS A 123 -1.60 -1.13 13.66
CA HIS A 123 -2.37 -2.18 14.34
C HIS A 123 -3.71 -1.59 14.74
N ASN A 124 -4.79 -2.06 14.12
CA ASN A 124 -6.14 -1.61 14.44
C ASN A 124 -7.11 -2.74 14.11
N ASN A 125 -8.25 -2.83 14.81
CA ASN A 125 -9.24 -3.88 14.64
C ASN A 125 -10.45 -3.38 13.84
N ILE A 126 -10.28 -3.24 12.53
CA ILE A 126 -11.31 -2.69 11.63
C ILE A 126 -12.13 -3.85 11.08
N LYS A 127 -13.43 -3.86 11.38
CA LYS A 127 -14.35 -4.90 10.90
C LYS A 127 -14.67 -4.66 9.43
N LEU A 128 -14.25 -5.59 8.56
CA LEU A 128 -14.50 -5.54 7.13
C LEU A 128 -15.84 -6.21 6.81
N THR A 129 -16.94 -5.49 7.00
CA THR A 129 -18.28 -6.04 6.78
C THR A 129 -18.54 -6.22 5.28
N ALA A 130 -19.06 -7.39 4.87
CA ALA A 130 -19.39 -7.66 3.48
C ALA A 130 -20.39 -6.62 2.92
N GLY A 131 -20.11 -6.11 1.72
CA GLY A 131 -20.87 -5.08 1.03
C GLY A 131 -20.70 -3.66 1.59
N LYS A 132 -19.84 -3.45 2.59
CA LYS A 132 -19.57 -2.13 3.16
C LYS A 132 -18.21 -1.61 2.74
N VAL A 133 -18.14 -0.29 2.62
CA VAL A 133 -16.89 0.46 2.48
C VAL A 133 -16.51 1.00 3.86
N GLU A 134 -15.30 0.68 4.31
CA GLU A 134 -14.76 1.15 5.58
C GLU A 134 -13.53 2.02 5.33
N SER A 135 -13.38 3.11 6.09
CA SER A 135 -12.20 3.99 6.03
C SER A 135 -11.11 3.51 6.99
N ILE A 136 -9.86 3.55 6.53
CA ILE A 136 -8.65 3.17 7.26
C ILE A 136 -7.71 4.37 7.26
N PRO A 137 -7.64 5.15 8.35
CA PRO A 137 -6.73 6.28 8.45
C PRO A 137 -5.31 5.78 8.77
N LEU A 138 -4.35 6.10 7.91
CA LEU A 138 -2.94 5.85 8.17
C LEU A 138 -2.24 7.16 8.49
N SER A 139 -1.64 7.27 9.67
CA SER A 139 -0.77 8.41 10.03
C SER A 139 0.63 8.18 9.49
N LEU A 140 1.06 9.06 8.59
CA LEU A 140 2.38 9.03 7.95
C LEU A 140 3.22 10.20 8.48
N SER A 141 4.51 9.94 8.67
CA SER A 141 5.50 10.93 9.07
C SER A 141 6.79 10.67 8.32
N LEU A 142 7.35 11.68 7.66
CA LEU A 142 8.64 11.59 6.97
C LEU A 142 9.41 12.90 7.11
N ASN A 143 10.73 12.83 7.27
CA ASN A 143 11.58 14.02 7.15
C ASN A 143 11.90 14.25 5.67
N MET A 144 11.49 15.39 5.12
CA MET A 144 11.64 15.66 3.69
C MET A 144 13.12 15.70 3.26
N PHE A 145 14.04 16.10 4.14
CA PHE A 145 15.47 16.11 3.83
C PHE A 145 16.05 14.71 3.61
N GLU A 146 15.46 13.65 4.17
CA GLU A 146 15.97 12.27 3.99
C GLU A 146 15.70 11.72 2.58
N TYR A 147 14.65 12.21 1.92
CA TYR A 147 14.18 11.66 0.63
C TYR A 147 14.26 12.66 -0.53
N PHE A 148 14.37 13.95 -0.22
CA PHE A 148 14.36 15.05 -1.20
C PHE A 148 15.58 15.97 -1.07
N ASN A 149 16.73 15.49 -0.60
CA ASN A 149 17.95 16.30 -0.42
C ASN A 149 18.48 17.00 -1.69
N GLU A 150 18.13 16.51 -2.88
CA GLU A 150 18.45 17.14 -4.16
C GLU A 150 17.54 18.34 -4.49
N LYS A 151 16.47 18.53 -3.72
CA LYS A 151 15.46 19.59 -3.91
C LYS A 151 15.73 20.78 -2.98
N SER A 152 15.29 21.96 -3.41
CA SER A 152 15.36 23.15 -2.56
C SER A 152 14.34 23.10 -1.43
N ALA A 153 14.54 23.90 -0.38
CA ALA A 153 13.55 24.05 0.69
C ALA A 153 12.19 24.55 0.17
N MET A 154 12.19 25.33 -0.91
CA MET A 154 10.96 25.80 -1.57
C MET A 154 10.22 24.64 -2.24
N ASP A 155 10.94 23.77 -2.96
CA ASP A 155 10.34 22.57 -3.58
C ASP A 155 9.71 21.64 -2.52
N MET A 156 10.33 21.53 -1.34
CA MET A 156 9.79 20.74 -0.22
C MET A 156 8.52 21.39 0.36
N LEU A 157 8.48 22.72 0.44
CA LEU A 157 7.28 23.44 0.85
C LEU A 157 6.15 23.27 -0.17
N ASP A 158 6.46 23.39 -1.46
CA ASP A 158 5.51 23.19 -2.54
C ASP A 158 4.92 21.76 -2.52
N LEU A 159 5.76 20.75 -2.25
CA LEU A 159 5.31 19.38 -2.05
C LEU A 159 4.34 19.27 -0.86
N ALA A 160 4.68 19.87 0.28
CA ALA A 160 3.83 19.86 1.45
C ALA A 160 2.49 20.57 1.22
N LEU A 161 2.50 21.69 0.50
CA LEU A 161 1.29 22.41 0.10
C LEU A 161 0.47 21.58 -0.91
N ALA A 162 1.11 20.85 -1.82
CA ALA A 162 0.42 19.93 -2.73
C ALA A 162 -0.35 18.85 -1.95
N PHE A 163 0.23 18.31 -0.88
CA PHE A 163 -0.47 17.39 0.04
C PHE A 163 -1.62 18.07 0.80
N ALA A 164 -1.48 19.35 1.14
CA ALA A 164 -2.49 20.15 1.83
C ALA A 164 -3.55 20.75 0.88
N GLY A 165 -3.48 20.45 -0.42
CA GLY A 165 -4.32 21.05 -1.45
C GLY A 165 -5.82 20.91 -1.17
N SER A 166 -6.59 21.84 -1.73
CA SER A 166 -8.04 21.90 -1.57
C SER A 166 -8.70 20.55 -1.89
N ASP A 167 -9.62 20.14 -1.01
CA ASP A 167 -10.38 18.89 -1.04
C ASP A 167 -9.62 17.61 -0.63
N GLY A 168 -8.38 17.72 -0.12
CA GLY A 168 -7.60 16.56 0.33
C GLY A 168 -7.25 15.61 -0.82
N ALA A 169 -7.20 16.15 -2.05
CA ALA A 169 -6.89 15.39 -3.24
C ALA A 169 -5.48 14.80 -3.15
N ILE A 170 -5.32 13.59 -3.67
CA ILE A 170 -4.03 12.90 -3.64
C ILE A 170 -3.18 13.40 -4.82
N PRO A 171 -1.98 13.96 -4.57
CA PRO A 171 -1.10 14.43 -5.63
C PRO A 171 -0.72 13.33 -6.63
N GLN A 172 -0.38 13.72 -7.85
CA GLN A 172 0.20 12.80 -8.83
C GLN A 172 1.53 12.25 -8.30
N GLY A 173 1.87 11.02 -8.70
CA GLY A 173 3.10 10.35 -8.26
C GLY A 173 3.03 9.74 -6.86
N VAL A 174 2.00 10.03 -6.07
CA VAL A 174 1.78 9.42 -4.75
C VAL A 174 1.13 8.06 -4.90
N ALA A 175 1.72 7.01 -4.36
CA ALA A 175 1.13 5.69 -4.26
C ALA A 175 1.41 5.07 -2.89
N LEU A 176 0.68 4.02 -2.54
CA LEU A 176 0.88 3.29 -1.30
C LEU A 176 1.01 1.80 -1.57
N LYS A 177 2.14 1.22 -1.16
CA LYS A 177 2.27 -0.23 -1.08
C LYS A 177 1.72 -0.69 0.27
N VAL A 178 0.80 -1.64 0.28
CA VAL A 178 0.22 -2.18 1.52
C VAL A 178 0.29 -3.70 1.57
N ARG A 179 0.44 -4.24 2.78
CA ARG A 179 0.35 -5.67 3.07
C ARG A 179 -0.57 -5.88 4.28
N PRO A 180 -1.88 -6.09 4.07
CA PRO A 180 -2.83 -6.28 5.15
C PRO A 180 -2.70 -7.66 5.78
N THR A 181 -3.04 -7.73 7.06
CA THR A 181 -3.25 -8.96 7.83
C THR A 181 -4.70 -8.99 8.28
N ILE A 182 -5.44 -9.98 7.79
CA ILE A 182 -6.86 -10.13 8.04
C ILE A 182 -7.07 -11.28 9.03
N ASP A 183 -7.72 -10.99 10.14
CA ASP A 183 -8.20 -12.00 11.08
C ASP A 183 -9.46 -12.66 10.53
N THR A 184 -9.45 -13.99 10.53
CA THR A 184 -10.49 -14.85 9.96
C THR A 184 -10.80 -15.98 10.93
N ILE A 185 -11.83 -16.78 10.62
CA ILE A 185 -12.14 -17.98 11.40
C ILE A 185 -11.02 -19.04 11.39
N PHE A 186 -10.09 -18.95 10.45
CA PHE A 186 -8.92 -19.85 10.34
C PHE A 186 -7.67 -19.25 10.99
N GLY A 187 -7.79 -18.11 11.65
CA GLY A 187 -6.69 -17.32 12.20
C GLY A 187 -6.28 -16.14 11.31
N PRO A 188 -5.25 -15.39 11.72
CA PRO A 188 -4.75 -14.23 10.99
C PRO A 188 -4.01 -14.65 9.72
N ILE A 189 -4.37 -14.04 8.59
CA ILE A 189 -3.79 -14.31 7.28
C ILE A 189 -3.21 -13.01 6.72
N THR A 190 -1.89 -13.01 6.52
CA THR A 190 -1.15 -11.91 5.88
C THR A 190 -1.11 -12.11 4.38
N TYR A 191 -1.38 -11.05 3.63
CA TYR A 191 -1.30 -11.11 2.17
C TYR A 191 0.16 -11.35 1.75
N GLY A 192 0.39 -12.34 0.86
CA GLY A 192 1.74 -12.74 0.48
C GLY A 192 2.48 -11.67 -0.33
N LYS A 193 1.84 -11.13 -1.38
CA LYS A 193 2.36 -10.02 -2.19
C LYS A 193 1.74 -8.70 -1.73
N GLY A 194 2.58 -7.67 -1.57
CA GLY A 194 2.09 -6.31 -1.31
C GLY A 194 1.27 -5.78 -2.49
N ILE A 195 0.23 -5.02 -2.18
CA ILE A 195 -0.66 -4.37 -3.14
C ILE A 195 -0.15 -2.94 -3.33
N LEU A 196 0.17 -2.55 -4.57
CA LEU A 196 0.42 -1.15 -4.91
C LEU A 196 -0.92 -0.48 -5.22
N ILE A 197 -1.23 0.60 -4.52
CA ILE A 197 -2.45 1.37 -4.70
C ILE A 197 -2.06 2.75 -5.21
N GLU A 198 -2.50 3.06 -6.42
CA GLU A 198 -2.30 4.35 -7.06
C GLU A 198 -3.56 5.22 -6.92
N PRO A 199 -3.43 6.55 -7.03
CA PRO A 199 -4.58 7.44 -7.02
C PRO A 199 -5.45 7.14 -8.23
N ARG A 200 -6.77 7.16 -8.03
CA ARG A 200 -7.68 7.03 -9.18
C ARG A 200 -7.52 8.28 -10.06
N PRO A 201 -7.42 8.14 -11.40
CA PRO A 201 -7.51 9.28 -12.28
C PRO A 201 -8.79 10.06 -11.96
N LYS A 202 -8.70 11.39 -11.86
CA LYS A 202 -9.92 12.22 -11.80
C LYS A 202 -10.69 11.96 -13.08
N GLU A 203 -11.88 11.39 -12.95
CA GLU A 203 -12.81 11.22 -14.07
C GLU A 203 -13.08 12.63 -14.63
N PRO A 204 -12.97 12.86 -15.94
CA PRO A 204 -13.24 14.18 -16.49
C PRO A 204 -14.65 14.55 -16.09
N THR A 205 -14.79 15.61 -15.29
CA THR A 205 -16.07 16.24 -14.99
C THR A 205 -16.74 16.45 -16.33
N GLN A 206 -17.80 15.71 -16.63
CA GLN A 206 -18.66 16.06 -17.74
C GLN A 206 -19.18 17.45 -17.42
N GLU A 207 -18.54 18.46 -18.00
CA GLU A 207 -19.15 19.75 -18.25
C GLU A 207 -20.52 19.41 -18.82
N ARG A 208 -21.55 19.59 -17.99
CA ARG A 208 -22.92 19.61 -18.46
C ARG A 208 -22.96 20.76 -19.45
N PHE A 209 -22.83 20.43 -20.72
CA PHE A 209 -23.33 21.25 -21.80
C PHE A 209 -24.83 21.42 -21.52
N ILE A 210 -25.19 22.54 -20.90
CA ILE A 210 -26.54 23.10 -20.90
C ILE A 210 -26.40 24.48 -21.54
#